data_AF-A0A355G571-F1
#
_entry.id   AF-A0A355G571-F1
#
_cell.length_a   1.000
_cell.length_b   1.000
_cell.length_c   1.000
_cell.angle_alpha   90.00
_cell.angle_beta   90.00
_cell.angle_gamma   90.00
#
_symmetry.space_group_name_H-M   'P 1'
#
loop_
_entity.id
_entity.type
_entity.pdbx_description
1 polymer ?
#
loop_
_entity_poly.entity_id
_entity_poly.type
_entity_poly.pdbx_seq_one_letter_code
_entity_poly.pdbx_strand_id
1 'polypeptide(L)'
;MPATSDRQIDVRVQGEDAISMVELIRNGQVIQRYFPEDHLEDKPVLPGKVKCRLQYGWGPWADLAMGRTCLWDMNIKLDQARFTRAIPCFQSSPFSEKLRDKLTIISPQELKLDSNTTRVKCYGEDPTKAVVCEIEGNPDSVLTLQIRKPYEKTISARLGDLIDDNVVEFTGVFTSESYILHRLVRQSEYSAQIRWHDQQSDTSSTDWYYVRVTQHNGQLAWSSPIWVG
;
A
#
# COMPACT_ATOMS: atom_id res chain seq x y z
N MET A 1 18.63 -3.05 27.13
CA MET A 1 18.04 -2.07 28.09
C MET A 1 18.05 -2.71 29.46
N PRO A 2 18.25 -1.96 30.57
CA PRO A 2 18.32 -2.55 31.91
C PRO A 2 17.04 -3.30 32.27
N ALA A 3 17.18 -4.34 33.09
CA ALA A 3 16.07 -5.08 33.64
C ALA A 3 15.16 -4.15 34.47
N THR A 4 13.90 -4.03 34.05
CA THR A 4 12.85 -3.30 34.77
C THR A 4 11.58 -4.13 34.77
N SER A 5 10.83 -4.06 35.87
CA SER A 5 9.53 -4.70 36.02
C SER A 5 8.45 -3.93 35.27
N ASP A 6 8.50 -2.60 35.26
CA ASP A 6 7.57 -1.75 34.53
C ASP A 6 8.18 -1.35 33.17
N ARG A 7 7.49 -1.74 32.09
CA ARG A 7 7.92 -1.49 30.71
C ARG A 7 6.80 -0.80 29.96
N GLN A 8 7.09 0.40 29.48
CA GLN A 8 6.23 1.12 28.54
C GLN A 8 6.76 0.90 27.12
N ILE A 9 5.88 0.46 26.23
CA ILE A 9 6.17 0.26 24.80
C ILE A 9 5.29 1.22 24.01
N ASP A 10 5.91 2.26 23.45
CA ASP A 10 5.27 3.17 22.51
C ASP A 10 5.53 2.71 21.08
N VAL A 11 4.45 2.43 20.34
CA VAL A 11 4.48 1.95 18.96
C VAL A 11 3.86 3.00 18.05
N ARG A 12 4.55 3.32 16.95
CA ARG A 12 4.00 4.14 15.86
C ARG A 12 4.07 3.35 14.57
N VAL A 13 2.94 3.22 13.89
CA VAL A 13 2.83 2.45 12.64
C VAL A 13 2.30 3.37 11.53
N GLN A 14 2.86 3.21 10.34
CA GLN A 14 2.35 3.77 9.10
C GLN A 14 2.47 2.71 8.00
N GLY A 15 1.34 2.15 7.57
CA GLY A 15 1.23 1.19 6.48
C GLY A 15 0.95 1.88 5.14
N GLU A 16 1.09 1.14 4.04
CA GLU A 16 0.75 1.62 2.68
C GLU A 16 -0.69 1.25 2.23
N ASP A 17 -1.50 0.78 3.18
CA ASP A 17 -2.87 0.27 3.05
C ASP A 17 -3.50 0.17 4.45
N ALA A 18 -4.79 -0.17 4.55
CA ALA A 18 -5.47 -0.37 5.82
C ALA A 18 -4.76 -1.45 6.65
N ILE A 19 -4.43 -1.12 7.90
CA ILE A 19 -3.82 -2.02 8.86
C ILE A 19 -4.94 -2.87 9.47
N SER A 20 -4.81 -4.19 9.36
CA SER A 20 -5.75 -5.11 9.99
C SER A 20 -5.42 -5.35 11.46
N MET A 21 -4.13 -5.43 11.80
CA MET A 21 -3.71 -5.74 13.16
C MET A 21 -2.27 -5.29 13.46
N VAL A 22 -2.05 -4.82 14.69
CA VAL A 22 -0.72 -4.62 15.28
C VAL A 22 -0.59 -5.52 16.52
N GLU A 23 0.48 -6.29 16.61
CA GLU A 23 0.73 -7.22 17.72
C GLU A 23 2.05 -6.87 18.43
N LEU A 24 2.05 -6.92 19.77
CA LEU A 24 3.27 -6.96 20.56
C LEU A 24 3.61 -8.41 20.88
N ILE A 25 4.81 -8.83 20.50
CA ILE A 25 5.31 -10.16 20.76
C ILE A 25 6.43 -10.05 21.80
N ARG A 26 6.36 -10.88 22.84
CA ARG A 26 7.41 -11.06 23.84
C ARG A 26 7.81 -12.53 23.89
N ASN A 27 9.10 -12.83 23.73
CA ASN A 27 9.63 -14.20 23.78
C ASN A 27 8.85 -15.20 22.89
N GLY A 28 8.37 -14.74 21.73
CA GLY A 28 7.63 -15.54 20.76
C GLY A 28 6.12 -15.64 21.01
N GLN A 29 5.61 -15.06 22.11
CA GLN A 29 4.18 -15.04 22.43
C GLN A 29 3.58 -13.67 22.19
N VAL A 30 2.40 -13.63 21.56
CA VAL A 30 1.63 -12.38 21.41
C VAL A 30 1.05 -12.03 22.78
N ILE A 31 1.42 -10.87 23.31
CA ILE A 31 0.95 -10.38 24.61
C ILE A 31 -0.06 -9.24 24.51
N GLN A 32 -0.09 -8.53 23.38
CA GLN A 32 -1.06 -7.47 23.10
C GLN A 32 -1.45 -7.47 21.62
N ARG A 33 -2.68 -7.03 21.34
CA ARG A 33 -3.20 -6.79 19.99
C ARG A 33 -3.90 -5.45 19.93
N TYR A 34 -3.83 -4.81 18.77
CA TYR A 34 -4.54 -3.59 18.45
C TYR A 34 -5.13 -3.72 17.04
N PHE A 35 -6.42 -3.43 16.92
CA PHE A 35 -7.17 -3.46 15.66
C PHE A 35 -7.62 -2.03 15.34
N PRO A 36 -7.05 -1.37 14.32
CA PRO A 36 -7.40 0.01 13.98
C PRO A 36 -8.89 0.20 13.65
N GLU A 37 -9.54 -0.84 13.09
CA GLU A 37 -10.96 -0.82 12.76
C GLU A 37 -11.86 -0.54 13.98
N ASP A 38 -11.47 -1.00 15.17
CA ASP A 38 -12.20 -0.77 16.43
C ASP A 38 -12.13 0.70 16.93
N HIS A 39 -11.25 1.50 16.31
CA HIS A 39 -10.94 2.86 16.71
C HIS A 39 -11.13 3.87 15.57
N LEU A 40 -11.86 3.49 14.51
CA LEU A 40 -12.20 4.40 13.44
C LEU A 40 -13.06 5.54 13.99
N GLU A 41 -12.54 6.76 13.90
CA GLU A 41 -13.30 7.96 14.26
C GLU A 41 -14.30 8.29 13.14
N ASP A 42 -15.44 8.88 13.52
CA ASP A 42 -16.45 9.45 12.60
C ASP A 42 -15.96 10.71 11.84
N LYS A 43 -14.64 10.89 11.71
CA LYS A 43 -14.06 12.00 10.97
C LYS A 43 -14.27 11.81 9.47
N PRO A 44 -14.49 12.90 8.72
CA PRO A 44 -14.58 12.82 7.28
C PRO A 44 -13.24 12.39 6.67
N VAL A 45 -13.28 11.56 5.62
CA VAL A 45 -12.08 11.11 4.88
C VAL A 45 -11.36 12.27 4.21
N LEU A 46 -12.16 13.20 3.68
CA LEU A 46 -11.74 14.39 2.96
C LEU A 46 -12.51 15.60 3.51
N PRO A 47 -11.93 16.80 3.53
CA PRO A 47 -10.58 17.13 3.09
C PRO A 47 -9.51 16.57 4.03
N GLY A 48 -8.38 16.13 3.47
CA GLY A 48 -7.34 15.50 4.29
C GLY A 48 -6.30 14.71 3.50
N LYS A 49 -5.46 13.97 4.24
CA LYS A 49 -4.47 13.04 3.69
C LYS A 49 -5.06 11.64 3.59
N VAL A 50 -4.96 11.08 2.39
CA VAL A 50 -5.47 9.75 2.05
C VAL A 50 -4.42 9.00 1.24
N LYS A 51 -4.52 7.68 1.20
CA LYS A 51 -3.75 6.85 0.27
C LYS A 51 -4.68 6.28 -0.79
N CYS A 52 -4.22 6.28 -2.03
CA CYS A 52 -4.89 5.63 -3.16
C CYS A 52 -3.90 4.70 -3.86
N ARG A 53 -4.31 3.45 -4.08
CA ARG A 53 -3.49 2.46 -4.77
C ARG A 53 -3.92 2.38 -6.23
N LEU A 54 -2.99 2.67 -7.15
CA LEU A 54 -3.13 2.31 -8.55
C LEU A 54 -2.45 0.96 -8.76
N GLN A 55 -3.21 -0.08 -9.06
CA GLN A 55 -2.67 -1.40 -9.40
C GLN A 55 -3.02 -1.75 -10.85
N TYR A 56 -2.13 -2.46 -11.54
CA TYR A 56 -2.24 -2.73 -12.97
C TYR A 56 -1.55 -4.05 -13.33
N GLY A 57 -1.97 -4.67 -14.43
CA GLY A 57 -1.37 -5.91 -14.96
C GLY A 57 -2.29 -7.14 -14.96
N TRP A 58 -3.56 -7.00 -14.59
CA TRP A 58 -4.52 -8.10 -14.67
C TRP A 58 -4.96 -8.37 -16.12
N GLY A 59 -5.50 -9.56 -16.36
CA GLY A 59 -5.95 -10.04 -17.67
C GLY A 59 -6.12 -11.57 -17.66
N PRO A 60 -6.96 -12.17 -18.51
CA PRO A 60 -7.31 -13.61 -18.46
C PRO A 60 -6.21 -14.54 -19.00
N TRP A 61 -4.93 -14.17 -18.86
CA TRP A 61 -3.86 -14.75 -19.67
C TRP A 61 -3.30 -16.04 -19.08
N ALA A 62 -3.45 -16.24 -17.76
CA ALA A 62 -3.10 -17.50 -17.09
C ALA A 62 -3.96 -18.65 -17.64
N ASP A 63 -5.26 -18.41 -17.77
CA ASP A 63 -6.23 -19.38 -18.30
C ASP A 63 -6.06 -19.63 -19.81
N LEU A 64 -5.40 -18.73 -20.52
CA LEU A 64 -5.19 -18.79 -21.98
C LEU A 64 -3.79 -19.26 -22.39
N ALA A 65 -2.91 -19.59 -21.43
CA ALA A 65 -1.50 -19.94 -21.67
C ALA A 65 -0.72 -18.91 -22.52
N MET A 66 -1.13 -17.64 -22.47
CA MET A 66 -0.52 -16.56 -23.23
C MET A 66 0.57 -15.86 -22.41
N GLY A 67 1.79 -16.38 -22.47
CA GLY A 67 2.96 -15.72 -21.88
C GLY A 67 3.26 -14.40 -22.58
N ARG A 68 2.86 -13.27 -21.99
CA ARG A 68 3.04 -11.93 -22.56
C ARG A 68 3.63 -10.96 -21.54
N THR A 69 4.39 -10.00 -22.06
CA THR A 69 4.85 -8.81 -21.36
C THR A 69 4.09 -7.60 -21.89
N CYS A 70 3.49 -6.84 -20.99
CA CYS A 70 2.81 -5.58 -21.28
C CYS A 70 3.71 -4.42 -20.85
N LEU A 71 3.77 -3.37 -21.68
CA LEU A 71 4.46 -2.12 -21.36
C LEU A 71 3.42 -1.08 -20.96
N TRP A 72 3.71 -0.37 -19.88
CA TRP A 72 2.87 0.66 -19.32
C TRP A 72 3.59 2.00 -19.42
N ASP A 73 2.90 2.98 -19.97
CA ASP A 73 3.33 4.38 -20.06
C ASP A 73 2.16 5.21 -19.56
N MET A 74 2.28 5.75 -18.36
CA MET A 74 1.18 6.40 -17.65
C MET A 74 1.60 7.75 -17.06
N ASN A 75 0.72 8.75 -17.15
CA ASN A 75 0.79 9.97 -16.33
C ASN A 75 -0.35 9.94 -15.31
N ILE A 76 -0.02 10.15 -14.05
CA ILE A 76 -0.98 10.23 -12.94
C ILE A 76 -1.04 11.70 -12.53
N LYS A 77 -2.22 12.31 -12.62
CA LYS A 77 -2.42 13.74 -12.43
C LYS A 77 -3.47 14.03 -11.37
N LEU A 78 -3.28 15.12 -10.65
CA LEU A 78 -4.24 15.65 -9.68
C LEU A 78 -4.68 17.06 -10.08
N ASP A 79 -5.97 17.33 -9.96
CA ASP A 79 -6.55 18.67 -9.96
C ASP A 79 -7.08 19.02 -8.56
N GLN A 80 -6.84 20.27 -8.12
CA GLN A 80 -7.17 20.76 -6.78
C GLN A 80 -6.64 19.88 -5.62
N ALA A 81 -5.54 19.16 -5.83
CA ALA A 81 -4.90 18.29 -4.83
C ALA A 81 -3.39 18.22 -5.08
N ARG A 82 -2.67 17.51 -4.20
CA ARG A 82 -1.23 17.24 -4.40
C ARG A 82 -0.82 15.87 -3.90
N PHE A 83 0.16 15.28 -4.56
CA PHE A 83 0.92 14.14 -4.06
C PHE A 83 1.89 14.60 -2.98
N THR A 84 1.84 13.98 -1.82
CA THR A 84 2.83 14.16 -0.76
C THR A 84 3.88 13.05 -0.77
N ARG A 85 3.52 11.88 -1.30
CA ARG A 85 4.40 10.71 -1.42
C ARG A 85 3.88 9.78 -2.51
N ALA A 86 4.77 9.03 -3.17
CA ALA A 86 4.41 7.95 -4.07
C ALA A 86 5.34 6.76 -3.85
N ILE A 87 4.79 5.59 -3.55
CA ILE A 87 5.53 4.39 -3.18
C ILE A 87 5.35 3.32 -4.23
N PRO A 88 6.43 2.90 -4.91
CA PRO A 88 6.36 1.82 -5.88
C PRO A 88 6.20 0.47 -5.17
N CYS A 89 5.23 -0.32 -5.63
CA CYS A 89 5.05 -1.73 -5.27
C CYS A 89 5.34 -2.56 -6.52
N PHE A 90 6.61 -2.59 -6.92
CA PHE A 90 7.06 -3.25 -8.13
C PHE A 90 7.60 -4.65 -7.84
N GLN A 91 7.46 -5.52 -8.83
CA GLN A 91 8.05 -6.86 -8.83
C GLN A 91 9.06 -6.98 -9.96
N SER A 92 10.05 -7.83 -9.77
CA SER A 92 11.07 -8.09 -10.79
C SER A 92 10.45 -8.81 -11.99
N SER A 93 10.69 -8.27 -13.18
CA SER A 93 10.40 -8.96 -14.43
C SER A 93 11.56 -9.92 -14.77
N PRO A 94 11.31 -11.14 -15.26
CA PRO A 94 12.36 -12.12 -15.47
C PRO A 94 13.27 -11.75 -16.65
N PHE A 95 14.57 -11.95 -16.44
CA PHE A 95 15.63 -12.04 -17.47
C PHE A 95 15.75 -10.86 -18.45
N SER A 96 15.47 -9.62 -18.03
CA SER A 96 15.75 -8.44 -18.87
C SER A 96 16.26 -7.24 -18.07
N GLU A 97 17.52 -6.86 -18.28
CA GLU A 97 18.09 -5.64 -17.71
C GLU A 97 17.47 -4.35 -18.25
N LYS A 98 16.77 -4.44 -19.39
CA LYS A 98 16.14 -3.32 -20.11
C LYS A 98 14.73 -3.02 -19.60
N LEU A 99 14.06 -3.98 -18.97
CA LEU A 99 12.70 -3.81 -18.44
C LEU A 99 12.79 -3.33 -16.99
N ARG A 100 13.03 -2.02 -16.81
CA ARG A 100 13.08 -1.39 -15.48
C ARG A 100 11.90 -0.47 -15.30
N ASP A 101 11.22 -0.62 -14.17
CA ASP A 101 10.16 0.28 -13.77
C ASP A 101 10.77 1.61 -13.30
N LYS A 102 10.16 2.71 -13.69
CA LYS A 102 10.58 4.06 -13.36
C LYS A 102 9.36 4.88 -12.97
N LEU A 103 9.35 5.33 -11.71
CA LEU A 103 8.39 6.30 -11.20
C LEU A 103 9.12 7.64 -11.04
N THR A 104 8.65 8.67 -11.73
CA THR A 104 9.25 10.00 -11.70
C THR A 104 8.22 11.01 -11.18
N ILE A 105 8.62 11.83 -10.20
CA ILE A 105 7.81 12.95 -9.73
C ILE A 105 8.08 14.12 -10.67
N ILE A 106 7.07 14.56 -11.42
CA ILE A 106 7.17 15.69 -12.34
C ILE A 106 6.86 16.99 -11.60
N SER A 107 5.83 16.96 -10.76
CA SER A 107 5.41 18.06 -9.90
C SER A 107 4.61 17.51 -8.71
N PRO A 108 4.20 18.36 -7.74
CA PRO A 108 3.26 17.95 -6.71
C PRO A 108 1.90 17.50 -7.27
N GLN A 109 1.58 17.73 -8.54
CA GLN A 109 0.33 17.34 -9.19
C GLN A 109 0.49 16.27 -10.26
N GLU A 110 1.72 15.88 -10.62
CA GLU A 110 1.95 14.95 -11.74
C GLU A 110 3.07 13.96 -11.43
N LEU A 111 2.75 12.68 -11.65
CA LEU A 111 3.70 11.57 -11.65
C LEU A 111 3.76 10.96 -13.05
N LYS A 112 4.95 10.50 -13.43
CA LYS A 112 5.20 9.72 -14.63
C LYS A 112 5.60 8.30 -14.25
N LEU A 113 4.93 7.31 -14.83
CA LEU A 113 5.21 5.90 -14.62
C LEU A 113 5.53 5.22 -15.97
N ASP A 114 6.75 4.75 -16.09
CA ASP A 114 7.18 3.83 -17.14
C ASP A 114 7.38 2.46 -16.48
N SER A 115 6.58 1.46 -16.85
CA SER A 115 6.55 0.18 -16.15
C SER A 115 6.29 -0.96 -17.11
N ASN A 116 6.39 -2.19 -16.61
CA ASN A 116 6.03 -3.38 -17.35
C ASN A 116 5.41 -4.42 -16.43
N THR A 117 4.48 -5.21 -16.95
CA THR A 117 3.98 -6.40 -16.27
C THR A 117 4.20 -7.61 -17.17
N THR A 118 4.48 -8.76 -16.59
CA THR A 118 4.74 -9.97 -17.37
C THR A 118 4.21 -11.16 -16.63
N ARG A 119 3.61 -12.10 -17.36
CA ARG A 119 3.20 -13.41 -16.80
C ARG A 119 4.19 -14.52 -17.11
N VAL A 120 5.17 -14.24 -17.99
CA VAL A 120 6.23 -15.20 -18.27
C VAL A 120 7.07 -15.33 -17.01
N LYS A 121 7.02 -16.48 -16.33
CA LYS A 121 7.79 -16.75 -15.10
C LYS A 121 7.62 -15.66 -14.02
N CYS A 122 6.43 -15.08 -13.90
CA CYS A 122 6.16 -14.08 -12.87
C CYS A 122 6.22 -14.71 -11.47
N TYR A 123 6.67 -13.92 -10.50
CA TYR A 123 6.82 -14.38 -9.13
C TYR A 123 5.44 -14.58 -8.49
N GLY A 124 5.22 -15.73 -7.86
CA GLY A 124 3.95 -16.04 -7.18
C GLY A 124 2.74 -16.09 -8.10
N GLU A 125 2.94 -16.25 -9.42
CA GLU A 125 1.88 -16.25 -10.45
C GLU A 125 1.04 -14.95 -10.52
N ASP A 126 1.48 -13.90 -9.82
CA ASP A 126 0.89 -12.57 -9.84
C ASP A 126 1.76 -11.64 -10.70
N PRO A 127 1.28 -11.18 -11.86
CA PRO A 127 2.03 -10.25 -12.71
C PRO A 127 1.80 -8.78 -12.32
N THR A 128 0.96 -8.52 -11.33
CA THR A 128 0.47 -7.17 -11.06
C THR A 128 1.51 -6.34 -10.32
N LYS A 129 1.50 -5.05 -10.62
CA LYS A 129 2.32 -4.05 -9.93
C LYS A 129 1.41 -2.93 -9.46
N ALA A 130 1.88 -2.15 -8.50
CA ALA A 130 1.15 -0.99 -8.03
C ALA A 130 2.03 0.22 -7.74
N VAL A 131 1.39 1.37 -7.62
CA VAL A 131 1.93 2.57 -6.99
C VAL A 131 0.91 3.03 -5.95
N VAL A 132 1.34 3.21 -4.71
CA VAL A 132 0.54 3.81 -3.65
C VAL A 132 0.84 5.30 -3.60
N CYS A 133 -0.15 6.13 -3.88
CA CYS A 133 -0.05 7.58 -3.84
C CYS A 133 -0.64 8.10 -2.53
N GLU A 134 0.15 8.84 -1.75
CA GLU A 134 -0.37 9.66 -0.65
C GLU A 134 -0.77 11.01 -1.23
N ILE A 135 -2.05 11.36 -1.03
CA ILE A 135 -2.71 12.50 -1.66
C ILE A 135 -3.27 13.38 -0.55
N GLU A 136 -3.04 14.69 -0.66
CA GLU A 136 -3.72 15.69 0.14
C GLU A 136 -4.67 16.49 -0.76
N GLY A 137 -5.97 16.40 -0.48
CA GLY A 137 -7.01 16.95 -1.35
C GLY A 137 -8.38 17.06 -0.69
N ASN A 138 -9.38 17.39 -1.50
CA ASN A 138 -10.77 17.62 -1.14
C ASN A 138 -11.70 16.63 -1.89
N PRO A 139 -12.98 16.50 -1.49
CA PRO A 139 -13.93 15.62 -2.20
C PRO A 139 -14.14 15.96 -3.69
N ASP A 140 -13.95 17.22 -4.07
CA ASP A 140 -14.07 17.69 -5.47
C ASP A 140 -12.76 17.56 -6.26
N SER A 141 -11.63 17.24 -5.61
CA SER A 141 -10.36 17.02 -6.30
C SER A 141 -10.46 15.83 -7.26
N VAL A 142 -9.77 15.90 -8.39
CA VAL A 142 -9.84 14.88 -9.44
C VAL A 142 -8.51 14.18 -9.61
N LEU A 143 -8.53 12.85 -9.57
CA LEU A 143 -7.41 11.98 -9.93
C LEU A 143 -7.60 11.48 -11.36
N THR A 144 -6.68 11.86 -12.23
CA THR A 144 -6.69 11.51 -13.65
C THR A 144 -5.54 10.57 -13.97
N LEU A 145 -5.84 9.43 -14.58
CA LEU A 145 -4.84 8.50 -15.12
C LEU A 145 -4.86 8.58 -16.65
N GLN A 146 -3.77 9.06 -17.24
CA GLN A 146 -3.56 9.08 -18.69
C GLN A 146 -2.64 7.92 -19.07
N ILE A 147 -3.17 6.93 -19.75
CA ILE A 147 -2.46 5.75 -20.24
C ILE A 147 -2.14 5.98 -21.72
N ARG A 148 -0.87 5.81 -22.10
CA ARG A 148 -0.40 5.85 -23.50
C ARG A 148 -0.08 4.46 -24.04
N LYS A 149 0.28 3.54 -23.15
CA LYS A 149 0.52 2.11 -23.44
C LYS A 149 -0.10 1.25 -22.34
N PRO A 150 -0.66 0.07 -22.67
CA PRO A 150 -0.67 -0.58 -23.99
C PRO A 150 -1.66 0.03 -25.00
N TYR A 151 -2.62 0.83 -24.54
CA TYR A 151 -3.60 1.55 -25.35
C TYR A 151 -3.79 2.96 -24.82
N GLU A 152 -4.11 3.90 -25.69
CA GLU A 152 -4.42 5.27 -25.28
C GLU A 152 -5.79 5.32 -24.60
N LYS A 153 -5.80 5.70 -23.32
CA LYS A 153 -7.03 5.86 -22.54
C LYS A 153 -6.79 6.90 -21.44
N THR A 154 -7.79 7.71 -21.17
CA THR A 154 -7.79 8.62 -20.02
C THR A 154 -9.01 8.31 -19.17
N ILE A 155 -8.79 8.17 -17.87
CA ILE A 155 -9.87 8.10 -16.88
C ILE A 155 -9.66 9.19 -15.83
N SER A 156 -10.77 9.67 -15.28
CA SER A 156 -10.79 10.65 -14.21
C SER A 156 -11.82 10.21 -13.17
N ALA A 157 -11.45 10.27 -11.90
CA ALA A 157 -12.33 9.99 -10.78
C ALA A 157 -12.21 11.13 -9.76
N ARG A 158 -13.33 11.55 -9.18
CA ARG A 158 -13.26 12.47 -8.04
C ARG A 158 -12.78 11.70 -6.81
N LEU A 159 -11.99 12.35 -5.96
CA LEU A 159 -11.55 11.72 -4.72
C LEU A 159 -12.74 11.36 -3.81
N GLY A 160 -13.82 12.15 -3.83
CA GLY A 160 -15.05 11.82 -3.10
C GLY A 160 -15.68 10.50 -3.53
N ASP A 161 -15.68 10.19 -4.84
CA ASP A 161 -16.26 8.95 -5.38
C ASP A 161 -15.41 7.73 -5.00
N LEU A 162 -14.10 7.92 -4.80
CA LEU A 162 -13.17 6.88 -4.39
C LEU A 162 -13.21 6.60 -2.88
N ILE A 163 -14.06 7.26 -2.09
CA ILE A 163 -14.14 6.96 -0.65
C ILE A 163 -14.65 5.52 -0.42
N ASP A 164 -15.72 5.16 -1.13
CA ASP A 164 -16.43 3.90 -0.91
C ASP A 164 -16.11 2.86 -1.99
N ASP A 165 -15.76 3.29 -3.20
CA ASP A 165 -15.67 2.43 -4.37
C ASP A 165 -14.31 2.42 -5.07
N ASN A 166 -14.05 1.31 -5.76
CA ASN A 166 -12.93 1.17 -6.68
C ASN A 166 -13.37 1.55 -8.11
N VAL A 167 -12.46 2.09 -8.90
CA VAL A 167 -12.63 2.17 -10.37
C VAL A 167 -11.85 1.03 -11.01
N VAL A 168 -12.56 0.11 -11.66
CA VAL A 168 -12.00 -1.04 -12.36
C VAL A 168 -12.19 -0.85 -13.86
N GLU A 169 -11.09 -0.88 -14.61
CA GLU A 169 -11.11 -0.56 -16.03
C GLU A 169 -10.25 -1.52 -16.86
N PHE A 170 -10.70 -1.77 -18.07
CA PHE A 170 -9.98 -2.56 -19.07
C PHE A 170 -9.30 -1.62 -20.08
N THR A 171 -8.13 -2.02 -20.58
CA THR A 171 -7.37 -1.27 -21.58
C THR A 171 -7.85 -1.54 -23.01
N GLY A 172 -8.79 -2.46 -23.23
CA GLY A 172 -9.30 -2.81 -24.56
C GLY A 172 -10.37 -3.91 -24.56
N VAL A 173 -10.36 -4.76 -25.60
CA VAL A 173 -11.32 -5.85 -25.81
C VAL A 173 -11.11 -7.01 -24.84
N PHE A 174 -11.99 -8.01 -24.86
CA PHE A 174 -11.79 -9.27 -24.14
C PHE A 174 -10.38 -9.81 -24.42
N THR A 175 -9.63 -10.14 -23.34
CA THR A 175 -8.16 -10.41 -23.27
C THR A 175 -7.21 -9.22 -23.04
N SER A 176 -7.68 -7.99 -23.03
CA SER A 176 -6.83 -6.83 -22.72
C SER A 176 -6.48 -6.74 -21.22
N GLU A 177 -5.41 -6.01 -20.96
CA GLU A 177 -4.95 -5.73 -19.61
C GLU A 177 -5.99 -4.90 -18.84
N SER A 178 -5.95 -4.98 -17.52
CA SER A 178 -6.80 -4.16 -16.65
C SER A 178 -6.00 -3.54 -15.52
N TYR A 179 -6.59 -2.50 -14.96
CA TYR A 179 -6.07 -1.76 -13.83
C TYR A 179 -7.22 -1.40 -12.90
N ILE A 180 -6.85 -1.17 -11.64
CA ILE A 180 -7.77 -0.81 -10.57
C ILE A 180 -7.19 0.42 -9.90
N LEU A 181 -8.02 1.46 -9.83
CA LEU A 181 -7.85 2.54 -8.89
C LEU A 181 -8.65 2.16 -7.64
N HIS A 182 -7.95 1.79 -6.58
CA HIS A 182 -8.60 1.36 -5.34
C HIS A 182 -9.22 2.53 -4.60
N ARG A 183 -10.20 2.22 -3.75
CA ARG A 183 -10.79 3.16 -2.79
C ARG A 183 -9.70 3.83 -1.97
N LEU A 184 -10.02 5.00 -1.45
CA LEU A 184 -9.18 5.75 -0.56
C LEU A 184 -9.07 5.01 0.77
N VAL A 185 -7.85 5.00 1.29
CA VAL A 185 -7.55 4.57 2.65
C VAL A 185 -7.32 5.83 3.48
N ARG A 186 -8.15 6.05 4.50
CA ARG A 186 -8.04 7.22 5.39
C ARG A 186 -6.89 7.05 6.38
N GLN A 187 -6.40 8.15 6.94
CA GLN A 187 -5.26 8.12 7.85
C GLN A 187 -5.42 7.20 9.06
N SER A 188 -6.62 7.12 9.65
CA SER A 188 -6.90 6.24 10.79
C SER A 188 -6.90 4.74 10.42
N GLU A 189 -7.04 4.40 9.14
CA GLU A 189 -6.94 3.01 8.67
C GLU A 189 -5.47 2.59 8.48
N TYR A 190 -4.60 3.48 7.98
CA TYR A 190 -3.21 3.13 7.66
C TYR A 190 -2.18 3.59 8.70
N SER A 191 -2.58 4.25 9.79
CA SER A 191 -1.66 4.71 10.83
C SER A 191 -2.23 4.57 12.24
N ALA A 192 -1.38 4.18 13.19
CA ALA A 192 -1.73 4.04 14.59
C ALA A 192 -0.59 4.50 15.51
N GLN A 193 -0.95 5.07 16.65
CA GLN A 193 -0.05 5.31 17.78
C GLN A 193 -0.60 4.57 19.00
N ILE A 194 0.18 3.65 19.55
CA ILE A 194 -0.26 2.72 20.57
C ILE A 194 0.71 2.80 21.74
N ARG A 195 0.17 2.78 22.95
CA ARG A 195 0.96 2.62 24.18
C ARG A 195 0.50 1.39 24.90
N TRP A 196 1.43 0.47 25.13
CA TRP A 196 1.22 -0.70 25.95
C TRP A 196 2.11 -0.66 27.18
N HIS A 197 1.60 -1.18 28.29
CA HIS A 197 2.36 -1.41 29.51
C HIS A 197 2.47 -2.90 29.74
N ASP A 198 3.67 -3.37 30.05
CA ASP A 198 3.96 -4.76 30.36
C ASP A 198 4.67 -4.83 31.72
N GLN A 199 4.00 -5.46 32.71
CA GLN A 199 4.48 -5.57 34.08
C GLN A 199 5.08 -6.96 34.32
N GLN A 200 6.38 -7.04 34.61
CA GLN A 200 7.08 -8.29 34.90
C GLN A 200 7.27 -8.50 36.40
N SER A 201 6.87 -9.68 36.87
CA SER A 201 7.18 -10.16 38.21
C SER A 201 8.62 -10.66 38.35
N ASP A 202 9.23 -11.09 37.25
CA ASP A 202 10.59 -11.61 37.20
C ASP A 202 11.43 -10.79 36.21
N THR A 203 12.49 -10.17 36.72
CA THR A 203 13.45 -9.39 35.94
C THR A 203 14.82 -10.07 35.88
N SER A 204 14.92 -11.33 36.33
CA SER A 204 16.17 -12.09 36.34
C SER A 204 16.50 -12.70 34.96
N SER A 205 15.49 -12.87 34.09
CA SER A 205 15.67 -13.29 32.71
C SER A 205 15.58 -12.13 31.74
N THR A 206 16.41 -12.15 30.70
CA THR A 206 16.33 -11.19 29.59
C THR A 206 15.14 -11.55 28.70
N ASP A 207 14.24 -10.60 28.50
CA ASP A 207 13.15 -10.71 27.55
C ASP A 207 13.51 -10.01 26.24
N TRP A 208 12.88 -10.42 25.15
CA TRP A 208 12.91 -9.68 23.91
C TRP A 208 11.50 -9.39 23.38
N TYR A 209 11.37 -8.25 22.74
CA TYR A 209 10.12 -7.76 22.17
C TYR A 209 10.28 -7.47 20.69
N TYR A 210 9.25 -7.74 19.90
CA TYR A 210 9.09 -7.09 18.60
C TYR A 210 7.63 -6.79 18.32
N VAL A 211 7.40 -5.85 17.41
CA VAL A 211 6.06 -5.51 16.92
C VAL A 211 5.87 -6.17 15.57
N ARG A 212 4.71 -6.77 15.33
CA ARG A 212 4.27 -7.26 14.02
C ARG A 212 3.06 -6.47 13.56
N VAL A 213 3.03 -6.10 12.29
CA VAL A 213 1.93 -5.38 11.65
C VAL A 213 1.44 -6.21 10.47
N THR A 214 0.13 -6.36 10.36
CA THR A 214 -0.54 -7.00 9.22
C THR A 214 -1.49 -6.00 8.58
N GLN A 215 -1.53 -5.96 7.25
CA GLN A 215 -2.45 -5.12 6.47
C GLN A 215 -3.53 -5.99 5.82
N HIS A 216 -4.69 -5.41 5.45
CA HIS A 216 -5.78 -6.17 4.81
C HIS A 216 -5.41 -6.77 3.45
N ASN A 217 -4.43 -6.20 2.76
CA ASN A 217 -3.89 -6.74 1.51
C ASN A 217 -2.87 -7.88 1.72
N GLY A 218 -2.70 -8.37 2.95
CA GLY A 218 -1.80 -9.46 3.31
C GLY A 218 -0.34 -9.07 3.47
N GLN A 219 0.04 -7.80 3.25
CA GLN A 219 1.41 -7.33 3.52
C GLN A 219 1.69 -7.31 5.02
N LEU A 220 2.93 -7.66 5.38
CA LEU A 220 3.39 -7.73 6.76
C LEU A 220 4.67 -6.92 6.96
N ALA A 221 4.81 -6.35 8.15
CA ALA A 221 6.05 -5.76 8.62
C ALA A 221 6.32 -6.17 10.07
N TRP A 222 7.59 -6.17 10.47
CA TRP A 222 7.96 -6.36 11.87
C TRP A 222 9.16 -5.48 12.24
N SER A 223 9.22 -5.08 13.51
CA SER A 223 10.41 -4.44 14.06
C SER A 223 11.51 -5.47 14.28
N SER A 224 12.76 -5.01 14.35
CA SER A 224 13.83 -5.83 14.94
C SER A 224 13.50 -6.17 16.40
N PRO A 225 13.93 -7.34 16.91
CA PRO A 225 13.81 -7.65 18.32
C PRO A 225 14.59 -6.67 19.20
N ILE A 226 14.00 -6.28 20.32
CA ILE A 226 14.58 -5.38 21.31
C ILE A 226 14.72 -6.14 22.63
N TRP A 227 15.95 -6.27 23.12
CA TRP A 227 16.28 -7.02 24.33
C TRP A 227 16.28 -6.12 25.58
N VAL A 228 15.64 -6.62 26.63
CA VAL A 228 15.47 -5.96 27.94
C VAL A 228 15.91 -6.95 29.02
N GLY A 229 16.97 -6.61 29.76
CA GLY A 229 17.56 -7.44 30.81
C GLY A 229 18.70 -6.77 31.55
#